data_AF-A0A935PQU3-F1
#
_entry.id   AF-A0A935PQU3-F1
#
_cell.length_a   1.000
_cell.length_b   1.000
_cell.length_c   1.000
_cell.angle_alpha   90.00
_cell.angle_beta   90.00
_cell.angle_gamma   90.00
#
_symmetry.space_group_name_H-M   'P 1'
#
loop_
_entity.id
_entity.type
_entity.pdbx_description
1 polymer ?
#
loop_
_entity_poly.entity_id
_entity_poly.type
_entity_poly.pdbx_seq_one_letter_code
_entity_poly.pdbx_strand_id
1 'polypeptide(L)'
;MNVPRPASCSPRQFRALLLAGLSLFPLASEAWIITGLGTNNPRRVFLAVGNSGAFWANNATINTVTATLTPAQVVSGTPVAMTSNSTQSVSPYDNFTVCAPPAQVYVGAAYQRRVAADPGTATLQVTSPANLVNADGDAIPFTEISWTVSALGGDANPNAIPAGTFNGGTQTLTTVTQGTLRENCHTFAYANTAVRPSGTYTGRVTYTLVTP
;
A
#
# COMPACT_ATOMS: atom_id res chain seq x y z
N MET A 1 23.86 22.45 -76.63
CA MET A 1 23.34 23.77 -76.22
C MET A 1 22.04 23.55 -75.44
N ASN A 2 21.84 24.38 -74.41
CA ASN A 2 20.64 24.64 -73.59
C ASN A 2 19.61 23.54 -73.25
N VAL A 3 19.52 23.33 -71.94
CA VAL A 3 18.42 22.72 -71.17
C VAL A 3 17.23 23.70 -71.08
N PRO A 4 15.99 23.18 -70.95
CA PRO A 4 15.07 23.74 -69.94
C PRO A 4 14.61 22.68 -68.90
N ARG A 5 14.57 23.12 -67.64
CA ARG A 5 13.74 22.58 -66.52
C ARG A 5 12.53 23.53 -66.37
N PRO A 6 11.47 23.28 -65.55
CA PRO A 6 11.26 22.25 -64.51
C PRO A 6 10.09 21.30 -64.89
N ALA A 7 9.38 20.54 -64.03
CA ALA A 7 9.24 20.58 -62.57
C ALA A 7 8.88 19.23 -61.89
N SER A 8 8.47 19.34 -60.63
CA SER A 8 8.17 18.32 -59.61
C SER A 8 6.83 17.60 -59.70
N CYS A 9 6.80 16.31 -59.34
CA CYS A 9 5.73 15.77 -58.49
C CYS A 9 6.29 14.71 -57.52
N SER A 10 5.58 14.45 -56.42
CA SER A 10 6.13 13.87 -55.16
C SER A 10 5.59 12.43 -54.88
N PRO A 11 5.69 11.81 -53.69
CA PRO A 11 6.28 10.48 -53.58
C PRO A 11 5.27 9.37 -53.22
N ARG A 12 5.58 8.11 -53.57
CA ARG A 12 4.87 6.94 -53.01
C ARG A 12 5.58 6.41 -51.77
N GLN A 13 5.01 6.76 -50.62
CA GLN A 13 5.41 6.28 -49.29
C GLN A 13 5.03 4.81 -49.13
N PHE A 14 6.00 3.94 -48.80
CA PHE A 14 5.70 2.67 -48.15
C PHE A 14 5.79 2.86 -46.63
N ARG A 15 4.64 2.92 -45.96
CA ARG A 15 4.55 2.94 -44.50
C ARG A 15 4.69 1.51 -43.97
N ALA A 16 5.80 1.22 -43.30
CA ALA A 16 5.88 0.10 -42.36
C ALA A 16 5.55 0.62 -40.96
N LEU A 17 4.34 0.36 -40.45
CA LEU A 17 4.04 0.54 -39.03
C LEU A 17 4.64 -0.63 -38.26
N LEU A 18 5.70 -0.38 -37.47
CA LEU A 18 5.98 -1.22 -36.31
C LEU A 18 5.12 -0.72 -35.14
N LEU A 19 4.09 -1.49 -34.77
CA LEU A 19 3.49 -1.35 -33.44
C LEU A 19 4.45 -1.98 -32.42
N ALA A 20 5.25 -1.14 -31.77
CA ALA A 20 5.94 -1.53 -30.55
C ALA A 20 4.92 -1.61 -29.41
N GLY A 21 4.32 -2.79 -29.23
CA GLY A 21 3.48 -3.08 -28.08
C GLY A 21 4.34 -3.16 -26.82
N LEU A 22 4.59 -2.04 -26.15
CA LEU A 22 5.11 -2.04 -24.79
C LEU A 22 4.02 -2.61 -23.87
N SER A 23 4.11 -3.91 -23.59
CA SER A 23 3.43 -4.51 -22.46
C SER A 23 3.97 -3.87 -21.19
N LEU A 24 3.14 -3.04 -20.55
CA LEU A 24 3.30 -2.62 -19.16
C LEU A 24 3.19 -3.87 -18.27
N PHE A 25 4.29 -4.60 -18.13
CA PHE A 25 4.42 -5.59 -17.07
C PHE A 25 4.27 -4.85 -15.74
N PRO A 26 3.30 -5.19 -14.88
CA PRO A 26 3.34 -4.71 -13.51
C PRO A 26 4.63 -5.25 -12.90
N LEU A 27 5.52 -4.35 -12.47
CA LEU A 27 6.68 -4.75 -11.68
C LEU A 27 6.13 -5.46 -10.43
N ALA A 28 6.39 -6.76 -10.33
CA ALA A 28 6.10 -7.51 -9.13
C ALA A 28 6.84 -6.82 -8.00
N SER A 29 6.10 -6.38 -6.98
CA SER A 29 6.64 -5.66 -5.84
C SER A 29 6.55 -6.58 -4.64
N GLU A 30 7.63 -6.62 -3.89
CA GLU A 30 8.14 -7.83 -3.24
C GLU A 30 8.44 -7.50 -1.78
N ALA A 31 7.86 -8.26 -0.85
CA ALA A 31 7.67 -7.85 0.54
C ALA A 31 8.36 -8.79 1.53
N TRP A 32 8.69 -8.26 2.71
CA TRP A 32 9.80 -8.78 3.49
C TRP A 32 9.37 -9.61 4.69
N ILE A 33 9.93 -10.83 4.81
CA ILE A 33 9.92 -11.63 6.04
C ILE A 33 11.34 -11.72 6.59
N ILE A 34 11.71 -10.72 7.41
CA ILE A 34 13.02 -10.65 8.04
C ILE A 34 13.05 -11.62 9.23
N THR A 35 14.03 -12.52 9.21
CA THR A 35 14.29 -13.49 10.30
C THR A 35 15.55 -13.10 11.07
N GLY A 36 15.89 -13.84 12.13
CA GLY A 36 17.16 -13.64 12.83
C GLY A 36 17.20 -12.45 13.80
N LEU A 37 16.04 -11.86 14.17
CA LEU A 37 15.99 -10.78 15.16
C LEU A 37 16.48 -11.18 16.58
N GLY A 38 16.73 -12.47 16.81
CA GLY A 38 17.17 -13.06 18.06
C GLY A 38 16.02 -13.58 18.93
N THR A 39 16.19 -14.80 19.46
CA THR A 39 15.16 -15.57 20.22
C THR A 39 15.31 -15.53 21.73
N ASN A 40 16.35 -14.87 22.26
CA ASN A 40 16.64 -14.73 23.70
C ASN A 40 16.39 -13.30 24.23
N ASN A 41 15.65 -12.48 23.48
CA ASN A 41 15.33 -11.10 23.84
C ASN A 41 14.15 -11.00 24.83
N PRO A 42 13.98 -9.89 25.57
CA PRO A 42 12.77 -9.65 26.36
C PRO A 42 11.48 -9.83 25.54
N ARG A 43 10.36 -10.17 26.19
CA ARG A 43 9.05 -10.24 25.52
C ARG A 43 8.68 -8.83 25.05
N ARG A 44 8.58 -8.63 23.73
CA ARG A 44 8.21 -7.34 23.13
C ARG A 44 7.53 -7.52 21.78
N VAL A 45 6.71 -6.53 21.44
CA VAL A 45 6.04 -6.37 20.16
C VAL A 45 6.48 -5.06 19.52
N PHE A 46 6.52 -5.04 18.20
CA PHE A 46 6.67 -3.82 17.41
C PHE A 46 5.52 -3.79 16.41
N LEU A 47 4.84 -2.65 16.34
CA LEU A 47 3.82 -2.37 15.35
C LEU A 47 4.04 -0.95 14.84
N ALA A 48 4.21 -0.81 13.53
CA ALA A 48 4.35 0.44 12.82
C ALA A 48 3.36 0.49 11.67
N VAL A 49 2.72 1.65 11.49
CA VAL A 49 1.78 1.95 10.41
C VAL A 49 2.01 3.39 10.02
N GLY A 50 2.40 3.62 8.76
CA GLY A 50 2.88 4.90 8.26
C GLY A 50 4.23 5.28 8.86
N ASN A 51 4.34 6.52 9.30
CA ASN A 51 5.53 7.08 9.93
C ASN A 51 5.83 6.33 11.21
N SER A 52 7.09 5.96 11.39
CA SER A 52 7.54 5.19 12.53
C SER A 52 8.83 5.76 13.08
N GLY A 53 9.03 5.60 14.39
CA GLY A 53 10.30 5.91 15.03
C GLY A 53 11.34 4.81 14.77
N ALA A 54 12.39 4.80 15.57
CA ALA A 54 13.35 3.70 15.60
C ALA A 54 12.65 2.35 15.87
N PHE A 55 13.25 1.25 15.42
CA PHE A 55 12.75 -0.09 15.73
C PHE A 55 12.61 -0.32 17.24
N TRP A 56 11.50 -0.95 17.66
CA TRP A 56 11.02 -1.06 19.05
C TRP A 56 10.60 0.25 19.76
N ALA A 57 10.60 1.41 19.10
CA ALA A 57 10.02 2.62 19.66
C ALA A 57 8.49 2.69 19.42
N ASN A 58 7.81 3.50 20.24
CA ASN A 58 6.38 3.79 20.04
C ASN A 58 6.17 4.66 18.79
N ASN A 59 5.14 4.34 18.00
CA ASN A 59 4.66 5.24 16.95
C ASN A 59 3.80 6.35 17.59
N ALA A 60 4.26 7.60 17.50
CA ALA A 60 3.55 8.77 18.02
C ALA A 60 2.65 9.47 16.98
N THR A 61 2.56 8.96 15.76
CA THR A 61 1.88 9.60 14.64
C THR A 61 0.71 8.78 14.11
N ILE A 62 -0.26 9.48 13.52
CA ILE A 62 -1.38 8.87 12.78
C ILE A 62 -1.31 9.45 11.37
N ASN A 63 -1.08 8.60 10.39
CA ASN A 63 -1.10 9.01 9.00
C ASN A 63 -2.52 9.00 8.42
N THR A 64 -2.73 9.90 7.47
CA THR A 64 -3.97 10.01 6.70
C THR A 64 -3.73 9.49 5.29
N VAL A 65 -4.78 8.95 4.69
CA VAL A 65 -4.80 8.47 3.31
C VAL A 65 -6.08 9.01 2.67
N THR A 66 -5.94 9.69 1.53
CA THR A 66 -6.98 10.58 0.98
C THR A 66 -7.19 10.31 -0.51
N ALA A 67 -8.45 10.26 -0.95
CA ALA A 67 -8.83 10.42 -2.36
C ALA A 67 -9.54 11.76 -2.53
N THR A 68 -9.08 12.59 -3.46
CA THR A 68 -9.77 13.83 -3.86
C THR A 68 -10.35 13.63 -5.25
N LEU A 69 -11.68 13.67 -5.36
CA LEU A 69 -12.39 13.43 -6.62
C LEU A 69 -12.74 14.75 -7.29
N THR A 70 -12.44 14.84 -8.59
CA THR A 70 -13.02 15.87 -9.47
C THR A 70 -14.50 15.58 -9.75
N PRO A 71 -15.31 16.56 -10.16
CA PRO A 71 -16.73 16.34 -10.50
C PRO A 71 -16.96 15.24 -11.54
N ALA A 72 -16.03 15.06 -12.50
CA ALA A 72 -16.08 13.97 -13.47
C ALA A 72 -15.84 12.60 -12.84
N GLN A 73 -14.92 12.50 -11.87
CA GLN A 73 -14.64 11.24 -11.16
C GLN A 73 -15.81 10.81 -10.27
N VAL A 74 -16.52 11.73 -9.63
CA VAL A 74 -17.71 11.45 -8.78
C VAL A 74 -18.79 10.66 -9.51
N VAL A 75 -18.92 10.83 -10.84
CA VAL A 75 -19.91 10.13 -11.68
C VAL A 75 -19.31 9.03 -12.56
N SER A 76 -17.99 8.78 -12.47
CA SER A 76 -17.28 7.87 -13.39
C SER A 76 -17.37 6.38 -13.03
N GLY A 77 -17.77 6.03 -11.80
CA GLY A 77 -17.73 4.65 -11.30
C GLY A 77 -16.32 4.02 -11.27
N THR A 78 -15.27 4.84 -11.44
CA THR A 78 -13.89 4.37 -11.63
C THR A 78 -13.10 4.47 -10.33
N PRO A 79 -12.33 3.42 -9.94
CA PRO A 79 -11.49 3.46 -8.75
C PRO A 79 -10.47 4.60 -8.79
N VAL A 80 -10.24 5.21 -7.63
CA VAL A 80 -9.34 6.36 -7.43
C VAL A 80 -8.22 5.95 -6.48
N ALA A 81 -6.97 6.03 -6.94
CA ALA A 81 -5.80 5.83 -6.11
C ALA A 81 -5.73 6.90 -5.01
N MET A 82 -5.40 6.50 -3.79
CA MET A 82 -5.29 7.40 -2.64
C MET A 82 -3.84 7.81 -2.40
N THR A 83 -3.64 9.01 -1.87
CA THR A 83 -2.32 9.50 -1.44
C THR A 83 -2.23 9.57 0.09
N SER A 84 -1.06 9.28 0.64
CA SER A 84 -0.78 9.34 2.07
C SER A 84 0.04 10.56 2.44
N ASN A 85 -0.13 11.05 3.68
CA ASN A 85 0.82 11.98 4.30
C ASN A 85 2.02 11.28 4.98
N SER A 86 2.17 9.96 4.81
CA SER A 86 3.34 9.24 5.30
C SER A 86 4.59 9.61 4.51
N THR A 87 5.70 9.73 5.22
CA THR A 87 7.07 9.98 4.74
C THR A 87 7.98 8.78 4.98
N GLN A 88 7.44 7.65 5.45
CA GLN A 88 8.21 6.43 5.72
C GLN A 88 8.59 5.73 4.40
N SER A 89 9.82 5.93 3.95
CA SER A 89 10.39 5.23 2.78
C SER A 89 11.27 4.03 3.14
N VAL A 90 11.84 4.01 4.35
CA VAL A 90 12.83 3.01 4.79
C VAL A 90 12.30 2.08 5.88
N SER A 91 12.82 0.86 5.97
CA SER A 91 12.56 -0.03 7.11
C SER A 91 13.21 0.53 8.38
N PRO A 92 12.50 0.60 9.52
CA PRO A 92 13.09 0.99 10.80
C PRO A 92 14.15 0.01 11.31
N TYR A 93 14.21 -1.21 10.78
CA TYR A 93 15.12 -2.27 11.24
C TYR A 93 16.55 -2.10 10.70
N ASP A 94 16.70 -1.91 9.39
CA ASP A 94 17.99 -1.89 8.69
C ASP A 94 18.22 -0.64 7.81
N ASN A 95 17.22 0.25 7.69
CA ASN A 95 17.18 1.41 6.82
C ASN A 95 17.14 1.10 5.31
N PHE A 96 16.82 -0.14 4.91
CA PHE A 96 16.59 -0.46 3.50
C PHE A 96 15.38 0.32 2.96
N THR A 97 15.44 0.80 1.70
CA THR A 97 14.33 1.53 1.09
C THR A 97 13.26 0.55 0.65
N VAL A 98 12.14 0.50 1.40
CA VAL A 98 11.03 -0.44 1.19
C VAL A 98 9.84 0.21 0.49
N CYS A 99 9.53 1.47 0.79
CA CYS A 99 8.33 2.17 0.34
C CYS A 99 8.62 3.43 -0.50
N ALA A 100 7.66 3.79 -1.36
CA ALA A 100 7.61 5.00 -2.16
C ALA A 100 6.46 5.94 -1.73
N PRO A 101 6.65 6.73 -0.65
CA PRO A 101 5.81 7.90 -0.36
C PRO A 101 5.66 8.85 -1.56
N PRO A 102 4.50 9.54 -1.73
CA PRO A 102 3.31 9.51 -0.88
C PRO A 102 2.29 8.41 -1.28
N ALA A 103 2.59 7.56 -2.25
CA ALA A 103 1.64 6.55 -2.77
C ALA A 103 1.47 5.32 -1.87
N GLN A 104 2.25 5.24 -0.79
CA GLN A 104 2.37 4.06 0.07
C GLN A 104 2.40 4.42 1.56
N VAL A 105 1.94 3.48 2.37
CA VAL A 105 2.02 3.48 3.83
C VAL A 105 2.81 2.25 4.25
N TYR A 106 3.92 2.44 4.97
CA TYR A 106 4.65 1.34 5.59
C TYR A 106 3.78 0.64 6.65
N VAL A 107 3.75 -0.68 6.66
CA VAL A 107 3.11 -1.50 7.70
C VAL A 107 4.13 -2.55 8.11
N GLY A 108 4.54 -2.53 9.39
CA GLY A 108 5.56 -3.40 9.93
C GLY A 108 5.14 -4.00 11.27
N ALA A 109 5.34 -5.31 11.44
CA ALA A 109 4.99 -6.02 12.66
C ALA A 109 6.09 -7.04 13.04
N ALA A 110 6.64 -6.94 14.25
CA ALA A 110 7.63 -7.88 14.78
C ALA A 110 7.25 -8.39 16.16
N TYR A 111 7.63 -9.64 16.45
CA TYR A 111 7.36 -10.28 17.74
C TYR A 111 8.60 -10.97 18.30
N GLN A 112 8.87 -10.73 19.59
CA GLN A 112 9.92 -11.40 20.33
C GLN A 112 9.45 -11.92 21.69
N ARG A 113 10.04 -13.04 22.08
CA ARG A 113 9.89 -13.71 23.37
C ARG A 113 11.27 -14.26 23.75
N ARG A 114 11.51 -14.44 25.06
CA ARG A 114 12.82 -14.81 25.64
C ARG A 114 13.18 -16.29 25.53
N VAL A 115 12.20 -17.16 25.33
CA VAL A 115 12.39 -18.61 25.43
C VAL A 115 12.21 -19.21 24.05
N ALA A 116 13.27 -19.80 23.49
CA ALA A 116 13.21 -20.50 22.21
C ALA A 116 12.48 -21.86 22.29
N ALA A 117 12.44 -22.47 23.48
CA ALA A 117 11.75 -23.74 23.75
C ALA A 117 10.22 -23.61 23.95
N ASP A 118 9.68 -22.38 23.95
CA ASP A 118 8.26 -22.08 24.08
C ASP A 118 7.92 -20.96 23.07
N PRO A 119 7.87 -21.29 21.76
CA PRO A 119 7.65 -20.32 20.71
C PRO A 119 6.21 -19.84 20.67
N GLY A 120 6.04 -18.52 20.57
CA GLY A 120 4.73 -17.88 20.41
C GLY A 120 4.55 -17.28 19.02
N THR A 121 3.29 -17.01 18.67
CA THR A 121 2.89 -16.23 17.49
C THR A 121 2.05 -15.04 17.92
N ALA A 122 2.39 -13.85 17.45
CA ALA A 122 1.51 -12.70 17.52
C ALA A 122 0.55 -12.68 16.31
N THR A 123 -0.64 -12.12 16.47
CA THR A 123 -1.63 -11.97 15.40
C THR A 123 -1.78 -10.49 15.06
N LEU A 124 -1.47 -10.10 13.82
CA LEU A 124 -1.74 -8.76 13.31
C LEU A 124 -3.18 -8.72 12.81
N GLN A 125 -3.97 -7.82 13.38
CA GLN A 125 -5.34 -7.54 13.00
C GLN A 125 -5.48 -6.09 12.59
N VAL A 126 -6.52 -5.82 11.80
CA VAL A 126 -6.93 -4.46 11.45
C VAL A 126 -8.43 -4.32 11.65
N THR A 127 -8.85 -3.19 12.22
CA THR A 127 -10.26 -2.88 12.49
C THR A 127 -10.64 -1.59 11.79
N SER A 128 -11.66 -1.66 10.95
CA SER A 128 -12.29 -0.52 10.27
C SER A 128 -13.68 -0.26 10.86
N PRO A 129 -14.16 0.99 10.90
CA PRO A 129 -15.58 1.26 11.17
C PRO A 129 -16.42 0.81 9.97
N ALA A 130 -17.73 0.61 10.15
CA ALA A 130 -18.61 0.18 9.07
C ALA A 130 -18.64 1.14 7.87
N ASN A 131 -18.53 2.46 8.13
CA ASN A 131 -18.60 3.51 7.13
C ASN A 131 -17.54 4.59 7.37
N LEU A 132 -17.12 5.25 6.30
CA LEU A 132 -16.67 6.65 6.34
C LEU A 132 -17.91 7.54 6.43
N VAL A 133 -17.87 8.60 7.23
CA VAL A 133 -19.00 9.52 7.44
C VAL A 133 -18.60 10.98 7.20
N ASN A 134 -19.52 11.78 6.66
CA ASN A 134 -19.37 13.24 6.55
C ASN A 134 -20.03 13.95 7.76
N ALA A 135 -20.06 15.29 7.74
CA ALA A 135 -20.67 16.10 8.80
C ALA A 135 -22.21 16.05 8.80
N ASP A 136 -22.83 15.78 7.65
CA ASP A 136 -24.27 15.77 7.43
C ASP A 136 -24.92 14.39 7.77
N GLY A 137 -24.09 13.37 8.01
CA GLY A 137 -24.51 12.01 8.36
C GLY A 137 -24.57 11.03 7.18
N ASP A 138 -24.18 11.46 5.97
CA ASP A 138 -24.04 10.58 4.81
C ASP A 138 -22.90 9.58 5.03
N ALA A 139 -23.05 8.39 4.45
CA ALA A 139 -22.17 7.26 4.63
C ALA A 139 -21.62 6.69 3.32
N ILE A 140 -20.33 6.35 3.33
CA ILE A 140 -19.66 5.51 2.34
C ILE A 140 -19.23 4.23 3.05
N PRO A 141 -19.67 3.02 2.64
CA PRO A 141 -19.22 1.77 3.23
C PRO A 141 -17.70 1.66 3.20
N PHE A 142 -17.08 1.27 4.32
CA PHE A 142 -15.61 1.17 4.38
C PHE A 142 -15.05 0.06 3.47
N THR A 143 -15.92 -0.85 3.01
CA THR A 143 -15.67 -1.83 1.95
C THR A 143 -15.35 -1.22 0.59
N GLU A 144 -15.57 0.08 0.39
CA GLU A 144 -15.08 0.79 -0.79
C GLU A 144 -13.56 1.09 -0.72
N ILE A 145 -12.91 0.87 0.41
CA ILE A 145 -11.47 1.09 0.59
C ILE A 145 -10.72 -0.25 0.56
N SER A 146 -9.79 -0.38 -0.38
CA SER A 146 -8.92 -1.54 -0.56
C SER A 146 -7.45 -1.13 -0.58
N TRP A 147 -6.55 -2.09 -0.40
CA TRP A 147 -5.12 -1.91 -0.57
C TRP A 147 -4.48 -3.04 -1.37
N THR A 148 -3.56 -2.66 -2.24
CA THR A 148 -2.55 -3.54 -2.80
C THR A 148 -1.31 -3.49 -1.91
N VAL A 149 -0.46 -4.52 -2.02
CA VAL A 149 0.80 -4.57 -1.28
C VAL A 149 1.99 -4.65 -2.23
N SER A 150 3.10 -4.14 -1.70
CA SER A 150 4.35 -3.89 -2.40
C SER A 150 5.45 -3.85 -1.37
N ALA A 151 6.69 -4.16 -1.74
CA ALA A 151 7.83 -3.40 -1.28
C ALA A 151 8.93 -3.43 -2.36
N LEU A 152 9.93 -2.59 -2.20
CA LEU A 152 11.10 -2.55 -3.06
C LEU A 152 12.11 -3.60 -2.58
N GLY A 153 12.97 -4.09 -3.48
CA GLY A 153 14.17 -4.85 -3.12
C GLY A 153 14.22 -6.36 -3.46
N GLY A 154 13.14 -7.00 -3.89
CA GLY A 154 13.19 -8.35 -4.47
C GLY A 154 13.13 -9.54 -3.47
N ASP A 155 12.31 -9.46 -2.43
CA ASP A 155 11.87 -10.64 -1.65
C ASP A 155 10.65 -11.33 -2.31
N ALA A 156 10.84 -12.58 -2.72
CA ALA A 156 9.85 -13.45 -3.37
C ALA A 156 8.54 -13.69 -2.58
N ASN A 157 8.35 -13.10 -1.39
CA ASN A 157 7.17 -13.21 -0.54
C ASN A 157 6.32 -11.92 -0.49
N PRO A 158 5.70 -11.46 -1.60
CA PRO A 158 4.96 -10.18 -1.68
C PRO A 158 3.81 -10.03 -0.66
N ASN A 159 3.37 -11.12 -0.03
CA ASN A 159 2.22 -11.17 0.89
C ASN A 159 2.62 -11.40 2.36
N ALA A 160 3.78 -10.92 2.81
CA ALA A 160 4.18 -11.02 4.23
C ALA A 160 3.10 -10.47 5.19
N ILE A 161 2.52 -9.33 4.84
CA ILE A 161 1.22 -8.80 5.23
C ILE A 161 0.41 -8.68 3.92
N PRO A 162 -0.72 -9.38 3.76
CA PRO A 162 -1.38 -9.51 2.45
C PRO A 162 -2.19 -8.26 2.02
N ALA A 163 -2.41 -8.15 0.71
CA ALA A 163 -3.41 -7.26 0.11
C ALA A 163 -4.83 -7.61 0.57
N GLY A 164 -5.75 -6.64 0.48
CA GLY A 164 -7.14 -6.87 0.87
C GLY A 164 -8.05 -5.67 0.72
N THR A 165 -9.29 -5.88 1.16
CA THR A 165 -10.33 -4.86 1.28
C THR A 165 -10.80 -4.83 2.73
N PHE A 166 -11.15 -3.66 3.25
CA PHE A 166 -11.73 -3.55 4.59
C PHE A 166 -13.14 -4.16 4.63
N ASN A 167 -13.50 -4.83 5.72
CA ASN A 167 -14.79 -5.48 5.88
C ASN A 167 -15.81 -4.69 6.74
N GLY A 168 -15.47 -3.49 7.20
CA GLY A 168 -16.30 -2.70 8.12
C GLY A 168 -16.29 -3.16 9.57
N GLY A 169 -15.37 -4.06 9.93
CA GLY A 169 -15.13 -4.54 11.29
C GLY A 169 -13.66 -4.95 11.49
N THR A 170 -13.42 -5.95 12.33
CA THR A 170 -12.08 -6.53 12.56
C THR A 170 -11.81 -7.66 11.56
N GLN A 171 -10.61 -7.69 10.99
CA GLN A 171 -10.09 -8.79 10.19
C GLN A 171 -8.63 -9.09 10.55
N THR A 172 -8.27 -10.37 10.56
CA THR A 172 -6.87 -10.81 10.72
C THR A 172 -6.13 -10.60 9.40
N LEU A 173 -4.92 -10.03 9.47
CA LEU A 173 -4.04 -9.83 8.32
C LEU A 173 -3.00 -10.94 8.22
N THR A 174 -2.25 -11.22 9.28
CA THR A 174 -1.17 -12.21 9.27
C THR A 174 -0.77 -12.63 10.69
N THR A 175 0.03 -13.69 10.80
CA THR A 175 0.67 -14.12 12.05
C THR A 175 2.17 -13.85 12.02
N VAL A 176 2.68 -13.22 13.08
CA VAL A 176 4.10 -12.92 13.27
C VAL A 176 4.72 -13.95 14.22
N THR A 177 5.59 -14.80 13.70
CA THR A 177 6.36 -15.78 14.47
C THR A 177 7.42 -15.11 15.34
N GLN A 178 7.75 -15.70 16.49
CA GLN A 178 8.86 -15.23 17.35
C GLN A 178 10.16 -15.06 16.54
N GLY A 179 10.85 -13.93 16.75
CA GLY A 179 12.15 -13.67 16.13
C GLY A 179 12.06 -13.20 14.67
N THR A 180 10.85 -12.86 14.18
CA THR A 180 10.62 -12.35 12.83
C THR A 180 9.99 -10.96 12.83
N LEU A 181 10.28 -10.20 11.77
CA LEU A 181 9.62 -8.96 11.35
C LEU A 181 8.97 -9.24 10.00
N ARG A 182 7.69 -8.87 9.85
CA ARG A 182 6.97 -8.84 8.57
C ARG A 182 6.73 -7.39 8.21
N GLU A 183 7.08 -6.98 7.00
CA GLU A 183 6.85 -5.60 6.55
C GLU A 183 6.45 -5.49 5.08
N ASN A 184 5.53 -4.55 4.82
CA ASN A 184 4.92 -4.27 3.53
C ASN A 184 4.67 -2.76 3.38
N CYS A 185 4.54 -2.32 2.15
CA CYS A 185 4.07 -1.00 1.76
C CYS A 185 2.68 -1.16 1.13
N HIS A 186 1.68 -0.55 1.76
CA HIS A 186 0.28 -0.62 1.34
C HIS A 186 -0.06 0.59 0.46
N THR A 187 -0.54 0.36 -0.76
CA THR A 187 -1.12 1.39 -1.63
C THR A 187 -2.63 1.25 -1.64
N PHE A 188 -3.34 2.28 -1.21
CA PHE A 188 -4.79 2.27 -1.05
C PHE A 188 -5.53 2.81 -2.28
N ALA A 189 -6.73 2.28 -2.52
CA ALA A 189 -7.65 2.76 -3.54
C ALA A 189 -9.08 2.84 -2.98
N TYR A 190 -9.79 3.90 -3.37
CA TYR A 190 -11.24 4.04 -3.20
C TYR A 190 -11.95 3.52 -4.45
N ALA A 191 -12.83 2.53 -4.30
CA ALA A 191 -13.47 1.83 -5.41
C ALA A 191 -14.48 2.71 -6.18
N ASN A 192 -15.09 3.71 -5.53
CA ASN A 192 -15.96 4.71 -6.15
C ASN A 192 -17.17 4.10 -6.89
N THR A 193 -17.77 3.06 -6.30
CA THR A 193 -18.78 2.22 -6.99
C THR A 193 -20.18 2.84 -7.06
N ALA A 194 -20.45 3.90 -6.30
CA ALA A 194 -21.72 4.60 -6.27
C ALA A 194 -21.53 6.11 -6.11
N VAL A 195 -22.40 6.90 -6.75
CA VAL A 195 -22.45 8.36 -6.59
C VAL A 195 -22.88 8.70 -5.15
N ARG A 196 -22.19 9.66 -4.53
CA ARG A 196 -22.43 10.12 -3.15
C ARG A 196 -22.62 11.64 -3.11
N PRO A 197 -23.33 12.19 -2.11
CA PRO A 197 -23.34 13.62 -1.84
C PRO A 197 -21.92 14.17 -1.71
N SER A 198 -21.69 15.38 -2.21
CA SER A 198 -20.38 16.04 -2.13
C SER A 198 -20.04 16.38 -0.68
N GLY A 199 -18.90 15.91 -0.18
CA GLY A 199 -18.43 16.22 1.17
C GLY A 199 -17.13 15.50 1.51
N THR A 200 -16.56 15.83 2.67
CA THR A 200 -15.39 15.13 3.20
C THR A 200 -15.86 13.99 4.10
N TYR A 201 -15.64 12.76 3.65
CA TYR A 201 -15.96 11.55 4.42
C TYR A 201 -14.72 11.08 5.17
N THR A 202 -14.86 10.80 6.46
CA THR A 202 -13.73 10.40 7.32
C THR A 202 -14.05 9.15 8.14
N GLY A 203 -13.00 8.43 8.53
CA GLY A 203 -13.07 7.28 9.41
C GLY A 203 -11.65 6.84 9.77
N ARG A 204 -11.50 6.05 10.83
CA ARG A 204 -10.20 5.70 11.39
C ARG A 204 -10.04 4.18 11.48
N VAL A 205 -9.01 3.68 10.81
CA VAL A 205 -8.58 2.29 10.92
C VAL A 205 -7.62 2.14 12.09
N THR A 206 -7.78 1.08 12.88
CA THR A 206 -6.87 0.70 13.98
C THR A 206 -6.23 -0.64 13.68
N TYR A 207 -4.91 -0.67 13.62
CA TYR A 207 -4.13 -1.92 13.57
C TYR A 207 -3.82 -2.38 15.00
N THR A 208 -3.76 -3.68 15.24
CA THR A 208 -3.49 -4.25 16.56
C THR A 208 -2.67 -5.52 16.43
N LEU A 209 -1.59 -5.63 17.21
CA LEU A 209 -0.74 -6.82 17.26
C LEU A 209 -0.96 -7.53 18.60
N VAL A 210 -1.72 -8.63 18.58
CA VAL A 210 -2.13 -9.37 19.78
C VAL A 210 -1.15 -10.53 20.05
N THR A 211 -0.76 -10.73 21.29
CA THR A 211 0.09 -11.87 21.72
C THR A 211 -0.62 -12.70 22.79
N PRO A 212 -0.48 -14.04 22.80
CA PRO A 212 -0.96 -14.91 23.88
C PRO A 212 -0.39 -14.57 25.26
#